data_AF-A0A2T4CT30-F1
#
_entry.id   AF-A0A2T4CT30-F1
#
_cell.length_a   1.000
_cell.length_b   1.000
_cell.length_c   1.000
_cell.angle_alpha   90.00
_cell.angle_beta   90.00
_cell.angle_gamma   90.00
#
_symmetry.space_group_name_H-M   'P 1'
#
loop_
_entity.id
_entity.type
_entity.pdbx_description
1 polymer ?
#
loop_
_entity_poly.entity_id
_entity_poly.type
_entity_poly.pdbx_seq_one_letter_code
_entity_poly.pdbx_strand_id
1 'polypeptide(L)'
;MLAAAALELGRLEQVRELLDSISMVDQDSFYQHLVSKLKMADEAADSPELRELAEQLSAQPENLELKMDFAIKLFEAKRMEEALEQIFGVLRHDLNYSDARQRATDMLNALPPGDPLATKYRRVLYSLLY
;
A
#
# COMPACT_ATOMS: atom_id res chain seq x y z
N MET A 1 -9.90 3.32 -18.97
CA MET A 1 -10.63 3.85 -17.80
C MET A 1 -10.22 3.20 -16.48
N LEU A 2 -9.83 1.91 -16.42
CA LEU A 2 -9.36 1.26 -15.18
C LEU A 2 -8.05 1.83 -14.61
N ALA A 3 -7.04 2.11 -15.45
CA ALA A 3 -5.75 2.63 -15.00
C ALA A 3 -5.84 4.04 -14.36
N ALA A 4 -6.73 4.91 -14.87
CA ALA A 4 -6.93 6.25 -14.30
C ALA A 4 -7.59 6.19 -12.91
N ALA A 5 -8.57 5.29 -12.73
CA ALA A 5 -9.21 5.07 -11.43
C ALA A 5 -8.24 4.43 -10.42
N ALA A 6 -7.39 3.50 -10.86
CA ALA A 6 -6.38 2.88 -10.00
C ALA A 6 -5.29 3.89 -9.56
N LEU A 7 -4.96 4.87 -10.42
CA LEU A 7 -4.09 6.01 -10.10
C LEU A 7 -4.68 6.92 -9.03
N GLU A 8 -5.98 7.26 -9.13
CA GLU A 8 -6.67 8.06 -8.12
C GLU A 8 -6.77 7.33 -6.76
N LEU A 9 -6.79 6.00 -6.80
CA LEU A 9 -6.83 5.12 -5.62
C LEU A 9 -5.44 4.77 -5.06
N GLY A 10 -4.34 5.33 -5.61
CA GLY A 10 -2.98 5.05 -5.13
C GLY A 10 -2.48 3.62 -5.38
N ARG A 11 -3.16 2.86 -6.26
CA ARG A 11 -2.81 1.47 -6.60
C ARG A 11 -1.74 1.44 -7.69
N LEU A 12 -0.59 2.01 -7.39
CA LEU A 12 0.48 2.23 -8.37
C LEU A 12 0.97 0.90 -8.97
N GLU A 13 1.03 -0.18 -8.18
CA GLU A 13 1.42 -1.51 -8.65
C GLU A 13 0.43 -2.12 -9.65
N GLN A 14 -0.88 -2.04 -9.40
CA GLN A 14 -1.88 -2.49 -10.39
C GLN A 14 -1.85 -1.65 -11.67
N VAL A 15 -1.57 -0.34 -11.55
CA VAL A 15 -1.39 0.51 -12.73
C VAL A 15 -0.15 0.07 -13.50
N ARG A 16 0.95 -0.25 -12.82
CA ARG A 16 2.19 -0.75 -13.42
C ARG A 16 1.98 -2.07 -14.14
N GLU A 17 1.34 -3.06 -13.50
CA GLU A 17 1.00 -4.35 -14.13
C GLU A 17 0.10 -4.18 -15.37
N LEU A 18 -0.90 -3.29 -15.28
CA LEU A 18 -1.77 -3.00 -16.42
C LEU A 18 -1.01 -2.32 -17.56
N LEU A 19 -0.09 -1.40 -17.26
CA LEU A 19 0.75 -0.74 -18.26
C LEU A 19 1.74 -1.71 -18.90
N ASP A 20 2.37 -2.59 -18.13
CA ASP A 20 3.31 -3.59 -18.62
C ASP A 20 2.63 -4.65 -19.52
N SER A 21 1.32 -4.84 -19.36
CA SER A 21 0.52 -5.72 -20.23
C SER A 21 0.20 -5.14 -21.61
N ILE A 22 0.44 -3.84 -21.83
CA ILE A 22 0.16 -3.15 -23.10
C ILE A 22 1.32 -3.36 -24.06
N SER A 23 1.01 -3.83 -25.28
CA SER A 23 2.01 -4.07 -26.31
C SER A 23 2.73 -2.79 -26.71
N MET A 24 4.01 -2.88 -27.09
CA MET A 24 4.83 -1.73 -27.50
C MET A 24 4.22 -0.93 -28.67
N VAL A 25 3.36 -1.58 -29.47
CA VAL A 25 2.69 -0.99 -30.64
C VAL A 25 1.47 -0.14 -30.22
N ASP A 26 0.90 -0.42 -29.05
CA ASP A 26 -0.30 0.23 -28.50
C ASP A 26 0.02 1.32 -27.44
N GLN A 27 1.31 1.68 -27.28
CA GLN A 27 1.76 2.73 -26.35
C GLN A 27 1.51 4.14 -26.91
N ASP A 28 0.24 4.51 -26.99
CA ASP A 28 -0.23 5.80 -27.50
C ASP A 28 -0.05 6.96 -26.50
N SER A 29 -0.54 8.15 -26.88
CA SER A 29 -0.50 9.35 -26.03
C SER A 29 -1.23 9.17 -24.69
N PHE A 30 -2.23 8.28 -24.62
CA PHE A 30 -2.97 7.99 -23.38
C PHE A 30 -2.14 7.10 -22.45
N TYR A 31 -1.41 6.11 -22.99
CA TYR A 31 -0.42 5.33 -22.25
C TYR A 31 0.66 6.24 -21.62
N GLN A 32 1.26 7.14 -22.40
CA GLN A 32 2.28 8.06 -21.90
C GLN A 32 1.75 9.00 -20.81
N HIS A 33 0.49 9.44 -20.92
CA HIS A 33 -0.15 10.25 -19.89
C HIS A 33 -0.34 9.48 -18.57
N LEU A 34 -0.69 8.20 -18.63
CA LEU A 34 -0.82 7.33 -17.45
C LEU A 34 0.54 7.02 -16.83
N VAL A 35 1.58 6.77 -17.63
CA VAL A 35 2.95 6.57 -17.15
C VAL A 35 3.47 7.80 -16.42
N SER A 36 3.27 9.01 -16.97
CA SER A 36 3.68 10.25 -16.29
C SER A 36 2.93 10.45 -14.98
N LYS A 37 1.61 10.17 -14.95
CA LYS A 37 0.83 10.24 -13.70
C LYS A 37 1.28 9.21 -12.67
N LEU A 38 1.59 7.98 -13.10
CA LEU A 38 2.14 6.93 -12.26
C LEU A 38 3.45 7.38 -11.65
N LYS A 39 4.38 7.89 -12.47
CA LYS A 39 5.69 8.37 -12.03
C LYS A 39 5.58 9.53 -11.04
N MET A 40 4.70 10.50 -11.31
CA MET A 40 4.45 11.61 -10.39
C MET A 40 3.86 11.14 -9.06
N ALA A 41 2.96 10.15 -9.09
CA ALA A 41 2.39 9.57 -7.88
C ALA A 41 3.44 8.76 -7.08
N ASP A 42 4.32 8.05 -7.78
CA ASP A 42 5.45 7.31 -7.19
C ASP A 42 6.44 8.26 -6.51
N GLU A 43 6.84 9.33 -7.22
CA GLU A 43 7.71 10.39 -6.69
C GLU A 43 7.08 11.13 -5.50
N ALA A 44 5.77 11.35 -5.51
CA ALA A 44 5.05 11.98 -4.40
C ALA A 44 4.88 11.04 -3.20
N ALA A 45 4.87 9.73 -3.42
CA ALA A 45 4.71 8.72 -2.38
C ALA A 45 6.04 8.29 -1.74
N ASP A 46 7.18 8.77 -2.24
CA ASP A 46 8.52 8.40 -1.81
C ASP A 46 9.21 9.54 -1.04
N SER A 47 8.64 9.85 0.13
CA SER A 47 9.13 10.93 1.00
C SER A 47 10.47 10.55 1.66
N PRO A 48 11.33 11.55 2.01
CA PRO A 48 12.58 11.29 2.73
C PRO A 48 12.38 10.48 4.01
N GLU A 49 11.29 10.74 4.73
CA GLU A 49 10.95 10.06 5.98
C GLU A 49 10.58 8.58 5.74
N LEU A 50 9.88 8.27 4.65
CA LEU A 50 9.59 6.88 4.28
C LEU A 50 10.84 6.10 3.94
N ARG A 51 11.79 6.72 3.23
CA ARG A 51 13.08 6.10 2.90
C ARG A 51 13.90 5.82 4.16
N GLU A 52 13.95 6.78 5.07
CA GLU A 52 14.67 6.61 6.33
C GLU A 52 14.05 5.49 7.18
N LEU A 53 12.73 5.44 7.29
CA LEU A 53 12.04 4.33 7.98
C LEU A 53 12.30 2.98 7.32
N ALA A 54 12.33 2.90 5.99
CA ALA A 54 12.65 1.67 5.28
C ALA A 54 14.09 1.21 5.51
N GLU A 55 15.06 2.13 5.55
CA GLU A 55 16.46 1.84 5.88
C GLU A 55 16.60 1.34 7.32
N GLN A 56 15.98 2.03 8.27
CA GLN A 56 15.99 1.62 9.69
C GLN A 56 15.33 0.24 9.86
N LEU A 57 14.23 -0.01 9.16
CA LEU A 57 13.54 -1.30 9.22
C LEU A 57 14.35 -2.42 8.55
N SER A 58 15.13 -2.10 7.50
CA SER A 58 16.06 -3.06 6.89
C SER A 58 17.17 -3.46 7.87
N ALA A 59 17.63 -2.54 8.72
CA ALA A 59 18.57 -2.84 9.79
C ALA A 59 17.91 -3.54 11.00
N GLN A 60 16.62 -3.32 11.23
CA GLN A 60 15.87 -3.86 12.37
C GLN A 60 14.51 -4.45 11.94
N PRO A 61 14.50 -5.57 11.20
CA PRO A 61 13.29 -6.11 10.58
C PRO A 61 12.29 -6.70 11.57
N GLU A 62 12.65 -6.87 12.84
CA GLU A 62 11.75 -7.35 13.90
C GLU A 62 11.21 -6.23 14.79
N ASN A 63 11.65 -4.98 14.57
CA ASN A 63 11.19 -3.85 15.37
C ASN A 63 9.74 -3.50 15.00
N LEU A 64 8.80 -3.86 15.89
CA LEU A 64 7.37 -3.66 15.69
C LEU A 64 6.97 -2.19 15.69
N GLU A 65 7.69 -1.34 16.41
CA GLU A 65 7.45 0.11 16.44
C GLU A 65 7.75 0.72 15.08
N LEU A 66 8.94 0.41 14.52
CA LEU A 66 9.33 0.86 13.18
C LEU A 66 8.37 0.34 12.09
N LYS A 67 7.89 -0.90 12.19
CA LYS A 67 6.87 -1.43 11.26
C LYS A 67 5.57 -0.65 11.35
N MET A 68 5.14 -0.31 12.56
CA MET A 68 3.90 0.43 12.78
C MET A 68 4.01 1.85 12.24
N ASP A 69 5.10 2.55 12.52
CA ASP A 69 5.38 3.90 12.01
C ASP A 69 5.48 3.90 10.48
N PHE A 70 6.20 2.92 9.92
CA PHE A 70 6.32 2.75 8.48
C PHE A 70 4.96 2.48 7.83
N ALA A 71 4.12 1.62 8.43
CA ALA A 71 2.77 1.36 7.94
C ALA A 71 1.90 2.62 7.91
N ILE A 72 1.99 3.46 8.95
CA ILE A 72 1.24 4.73 9.03
C ILE A 72 1.69 5.69 7.93
N LYS A 73 3.01 5.82 7.70
CA LYS A 73 3.56 6.68 6.65
C LYS A 73 3.21 6.18 5.25
N LEU A 74 3.22 4.88 5.03
CA LEU A 74 2.77 4.28 3.77
C LEU A 74 1.29 4.58 3.52
N PHE A 75 0.46 4.53 4.57
CA PHE A 75 -0.95 4.88 4.46
C PHE A 75 -1.18 6.36 4.12
N GLU A 76 -0.45 7.28 4.77
CA GLU A 76 -0.45 8.72 4.45
C GLU A 76 -0.02 8.98 2.99
N ALA A 77 0.94 8.21 2.49
CA ALA A 77 1.41 8.22 1.11
C ALA A 77 0.50 7.48 0.12
N LYS A 78 -0.68 7.00 0.56
CA LYS A 78 -1.64 6.22 -0.23
C LYS A 78 -1.11 4.87 -0.76
N ARG A 79 0.00 4.37 -0.22
CA ARG A 79 0.58 3.05 -0.51
C ARG A 79 -0.12 1.98 0.34
N MET A 80 -1.41 1.80 0.07
CA MET A 80 -2.34 1.02 0.90
C MET A 80 -1.93 -0.45 1.06
N GLU A 81 -1.45 -1.07 0.00
CA GLU A 81 -1.08 -2.49 0.02
C GLU A 81 0.11 -2.75 0.94
N GLU A 82 1.15 -1.92 0.83
CA GLU A 82 2.33 -2.01 1.67
C GLU A 82 2.01 -1.63 3.13
N ALA A 83 1.19 -0.59 3.34
CA ALA A 83 0.74 -0.21 4.67
C ALA A 83 0.03 -1.38 5.38
N LEU A 84 -0.89 -2.04 4.68
CA LEU A 84 -1.59 -3.20 5.19
C LEU A 84 -0.63 -4.38 5.42
N GLU A 85 0.33 -4.61 4.54
CA GLU A 85 1.32 -5.68 4.74
C GLU A 85 2.13 -5.48 6.02
N GLN A 86 2.63 -4.26 6.24
CA GLN A 86 3.43 -3.92 7.42
C GLN A 86 2.63 -4.05 8.72
N ILE A 87 1.42 -3.47 8.77
CA ILE A 87 0.62 -3.51 10.00
C ILE A 87 0.08 -4.91 10.32
N PHE A 88 -0.23 -5.71 9.30
CA PHE A 88 -0.58 -7.12 9.51
C PHE A 88 0.64 -7.96 9.89
N GLY A 89 1.85 -7.58 9.45
CA GLY A 89 3.09 -8.13 9.96
C GLY A 89 3.24 -7.94 11.47
N VAL A 90 2.91 -6.74 11.97
CA VAL A 90 2.87 -6.46 13.42
C VAL A 90 1.82 -7.32 14.11
N LEU A 91 0.59 -7.36 13.60
CA LEU A 91 -0.51 -8.13 14.22
C LEU A 91 -0.26 -9.64 14.26
N ARG A 92 0.47 -10.19 13.28
CA ARG A 92 0.88 -11.60 13.28
C ARG A 92 1.91 -11.91 14.37
N HIS A 93 2.76 -10.94 14.70
CA HIS A 93 3.75 -11.08 15.76
C HIS A 93 3.12 -10.87 17.14
N ASP A 94 2.34 -9.80 17.29
CA ASP A 94 1.58 -9.49 18.50
C ASP A 94 0.27 -8.80 18.15
N LEU A 95 -0.83 -9.55 18.34
CA LEU A 95 -2.19 -9.12 18.04
C LEU A 95 -2.66 -7.94 18.91
N ASN A 96 -2.04 -7.75 20.08
CA ASN A 96 -2.38 -6.71 21.05
C ASN A 96 -1.33 -5.59 21.09
N TYR A 97 -0.42 -5.55 20.12
CA TYR A 97 0.61 -4.52 20.06
C TYR A 97 -0.01 -3.14 19.83
N SER A 98 0.11 -2.27 20.85
CA SER A 98 -0.36 -0.89 20.82
C SER A 98 -1.80 -0.77 20.27
N ASP A 99 -2.01 0.11 19.29
CA ASP A 99 -3.25 0.34 18.56
C ASP A 99 -3.25 -0.27 17.15
N ALA A 100 -2.34 -1.21 16.87
CA ALA A 100 -2.15 -1.79 15.53
C ALA A 100 -3.45 -2.37 14.95
N ARG A 101 -4.29 -2.99 15.79
CA ARG A 101 -5.58 -3.57 15.36
C ARG A 101 -6.57 -2.49 14.92
N GLN A 102 -6.63 -1.40 15.68
CA GLN A 102 -7.51 -0.28 15.37
C GLN A 102 -7.05 0.37 14.06
N ARG A 103 -5.74 0.65 13.95
CA ARG A 103 -5.13 1.21 12.73
C ARG A 103 -5.37 0.33 11.50
N ALA A 104 -5.16 -0.99 11.61
CA ALA A 104 -5.44 -1.91 10.51
C ALA A 104 -6.91 -1.86 10.08
N THR A 105 -7.84 -1.76 11.03
CA THR A 105 -9.28 -1.63 10.74
C THR A 105 -9.58 -0.31 10.04
N ASP A 106 -8.99 0.79 10.50
CA ASP A 106 -9.16 2.12 9.89
C ASP A 106 -8.60 2.16 8.47
N MET A 107 -7.43 1.57 8.23
CA MET A 107 -6.84 1.43 6.90
C MET A 107 -7.75 0.63 5.95
N LEU A 108 -8.35 -0.47 6.43
CA LEU A 108 -9.30 -1.27 5.64
C LEU A 108 -10.61 -0.53 5.34
N ASN A 109 -11.04 0.36 6.23
CA ASN A 109 -12.25 1.15 6.06
C ASN A 109 -12.04 2.37 5.15
N ALA A 110 -10.79 2.83 4.99
CA ALA A 110 -10.44 3.86 4.02
C ALA A 110 -10.47 3.37 2.57
N LEU A 111 -10.37 2.05 2.35
CA LEU A 111 -10.50 1.46 1.02
C LEU A 111 -11.96 1.47 0.53
N PRO A 112 -12.21 1.63 -0.79
CA PRO A 112 -13.55 1.60 -1.35
C PRO A 112 -14.38 0.37 -0.97
N PRO A 113 -15.72 0.49 -0.90
CA PRO A 113 -16.58 -0.68 -0.74
C PRO A 113 -16.38 -1.69 -1.88
N GLY A 114 -16.23 -2.97 -1.54
CA GLY A 114 -15.99 -4.04 -2.52
C GLY A 114 -14.54 -4.18 -2.98
N ASP A 115 -13.62 -3.44 -2.37
CA ASP A 115 -12.19 -3.51 -2.68
C ASP A 115 -11.62 -4.93 -2.42
N PRO A 116 -10.96 -5.55 -3.42
CA PRO A 116 -10.40 -6.90 -3.28
C PRO A 116 -9.26 -6.96 -2.24
N LEU A 117 -8.47 -5.90 -2.09
CA LEU A 117 -7.40 -5.79 -1.09
C LEU A 117 -8.01 -5.77 0.31
N ALA A 118 -9.04 -4.94 0.51
CA ALA A 118 -9.75 -4.87 1.78
C ALA A 118 -10.41 -6.22 2.12
N THR A 119 -10.98 -6.90 1.12
CA THR A 119 -11.58 -8.24 1.30
C THR A 119 -10.54 -9.27 1.71
N LYS A 120 -9.37 -9.30 1.06
CA LYS A 120 -8.25 -10.19 1.38
C LYS A 120 -7.81 -9.99 2.84
N TYR A 121 -7.52 -8.76 3.23
CA TYR A 121 -7.00 -8.47 4.57
C TYR A 121 -8.05 -8.57 5.67
N ARG A 122 -9.34 -8.31 5.41
CA ARG A 122 -10.42 -8.62 6.37
C ARG A 122 -10.46 -10.11 6.70
N ARG A 123 -10.31 -10.99 5.71
CA ARG A 123 -10.24 -12.45 5.94
C ARG A 123 -9.05 -12.82 6.82
N VAL A 124 -7.89 -12.21 6.56
CA VAL A 124 -6.69 -12.41 7.39
C VAL A 124 -6.95 -11.94 8.83
N LEU A 125 -7.56 -10.76 9.01
CA LEU A 125 -7.86 -10.23 10.33
C LEU A 125 -8.77 -11.17 11.12
N TYR A 126 -9.85 -11.67 10.50
CA TYR A 126 -10.70 -12.67 11.13
C TYR A 126 -9.91 -13.92 11.53
N SER A 127 -9.05 -14.44 10.66
CA SER A 127 -8.25 -15.64 10.99
C SER A 127 -7.26 -15.43 12.14
N LEU A 128 -6.86 -14.18 12.42
CA LEU A 128 -5.98 -13.87 13.56
C LEU A 128 -6.75 -13.73 14.88
N LEU A 129 -8.08 -13.59 14.83
CA LEU A 129 -8.94 -13.43 16.01
C LEU A 129 -9.50 -14.76 16.54
N TYR A 130 -9.37 -15.85 15.77
CA TYR A 130 -9.82 -17.20 16.12
C TYR A 130 -8.64 -18.12 16.39
#